data_AF-A0A3M1QQ50-F1
#
_entry.id   AF-A0A3M1QQ50-F1
#
_cell.length_a   1.000
_cell.length_b   1.000
_cell.length_c   1.000
_cell.angle_alpha   90.00
_cell.angle_beta   90.00
_cell.angle_gamma   90.00
#
_symmetry.space_group_name_H-M   'P 1'
#
loop_
_entity.id
_entity.type
_entity.pdbx_description
1 polymer ?
#
loop_
_entity_poly.entity_id
_entity_poly.type
_entity_poly.pdbx_seq_one_letter_code
_entity_poly.pdbx_strand_id
1 'polypeptide(L)'
;MAVVNSIHRIKLLQKIVAWVMRLWVALLLFFGSEIVLWANPSSRELQDWVLIAIAYLALSTLLLDVIQRYRIRNLSGLLFVSGLYALLASLIINPETTLIDVPRTIATRVLGAHTFVAWMMLSFMLILSDGPRRKSGVAVPILSAIAGFGWGVWVRYFPLEADTTRAVVSLETMLGRGVPVIFAILVLFIILFRNTKHISADDLRLVPMLRFGVVIIMVGVFVLRFDSTFYPDAAFGIVTSLIVFAGLVVWFQAQTQRRTLLDRRIPIRPLFPPLIVLSMTSFTGLGAVGYGLPREVIGVDLLAVLTGMFTIFGIVWLPLVSVILGIQAFQQQVRSEDI
;
A
#
# COMPACT_ATOMS: atom_id res chain seq x y z
N MET A 1 7.59 -10.31 -43.44
CA MET A 1 6.76 -9.26 -42.81
C MET A 1 5.89 -9.77 -41.66
N ALA A 2 5.21 -10.94 -41.76
CA ALA A 2 4.35 -11.46 -40.69
C ALA A 2 5.04 -11.64 -39.31
N VAL A 3 6.30 -12.10 -39.28
CA VAL A 3 7.07 -12.30 -38.03
C VAL A 3 7.44 -10.99 -37.33
N VAL A 4 7.70 -9.91 -38.08
CA VAL A 4 8.02 -8.60 -37.49
C VAL A 4 6.79 -8.01 -36.79
N ASN A 5 5.60 -8.19 -37.38
CA ASN A 5 4.34 -7.74 -36.79
C ASN A 5 3.99 -8.50 -35.50
N SER A 6 4.31 -9.81 -35.41
CA SER A 6 4.02 -10.59 -34.20
C SER A 6 4.90 -10.18 -33.02
N ILE A 7 6.19 -9.94 -33.24
CA ILE A 7 7.13 -9.49 -32.19
C ILE A 7 6.72 -8.11 -31.65
N HIS A 8 6.34 -7.18 -32.53
CA HIS A 8 5.90 -5.85 -32.10
C HIS A 8 4.63 -5.93 -31.24
N ARG A 9 3.65 -6.75 -31.63
CA ARG A 9 2.40 -6.96 -30.88
C ARG A 9 2.65 -7.52 -29.47
N ILE A 10 3.57 -8.48 -29.33
CA ILE A 10 3.93 -9.07 -28.03
C ILE A 10 4.55 -8.02 -27.12
N LYS A 11 5.52 -7.23 -27.63
CA LYS A 11 6.16 -6.16 -26.84
C LYS A 11 5.17 -5.08 -26.40
N LEU A 12 4.22 -4.72 -27.26
CA LEU A 12 3.16 -3.77 -26.91
C LEU A 12 2.26 -4.34 -25.80
N LEU A 13 1.84 -5.60 -25.93
CA LEU A 13 1.02 -6.27 -24.92
C LEU A 13 1.74 -6.34 -23.57
N GLN A 14 3.03 -6.68 -23.56
CA GLN A 14 3.86 -6.68 -22.35
C GLN A 14 3.85 -5.32 -21.63
N LYS A 15 4.08 -4.23 -22.39
CA LYS A 15 4.04 -2.86 -21.85
C LYS A 15 2.67 -2.52 -21.28
N ILE A 16 1.59 -2.85 -21.98
CA ILE A 16 0.22 -2.60 -21.51
C ILE A 16 -0.04 -3.36 -20.20
N VAL A 17 0.28 -4.66 -20.14
CA VAL A 17 0.06 -5.47 -18.93
C VAL A 17 0.89 -4.98 -17.75
N ALA A 18 2.14 -4.55 -17.97
CA ALA A 18 2.96 -3.93 -16.91
C ALA A 18 2.32 -2.63 -16.36
N TRP A 19 1.72 -1.81 -17.22
CA TRP A 19 0.98 -0.62 -16.78
C TRP A 19 -0.33 -0.95 -16.06
N VAL A 20 -1.07 -1.97 -16.51
CA VAL A 20 -2.25 -2.45 -15.78
C VAL A 20 -1.84 -2.96 -14.39
N MET A 21 -0.67 -3.58 -14.24
CA MET A 21 -0.16 -4.04 -12.94
C MET A 21 0.11 -2.84 -12.01
N ARG A 22 0.75 -1.79 -12.53
CA ARG A 22 0.98 -0.54 -11.80
C ARG A 22 -0.33 0.13 -11.38
N LEU A 23 -1.31 0.17 -12.28
CA LEU A 23 -2.64 0.72 -11.99
C LEU A 23 -3.37 -0.10 -10.92
N TRP A 24 -3.29 -1.43 -10.98
CA TRP A 24 -3.91 -2.29 -9.98
C TRP A 24 -3.32 -2.09 -8.59
N VAL A 25 -1.99 -1.98 -8.48
CA VAL A 25 -1.31 -1.66 -7.22
C VAL A 25 -1.65 -0.24 -6.76
N ALA A 26 -1.74 0.73 -7.68
CA ALA A 26 -2.18 2.08 -7.35
C ALA A 26 -3.58 2.07 -6.71
N LEU A 27 -4.51 1.29 -7.28
CA LEU A 27 -5.87 1.20 -6.79
C LEU A 27 -5.97 0.48 -5.44
N LEU A 28 -5.13 -0.54 -5.19
CA LEU A 28 -5.02 -1.17 -3.88
C LEU A 28 -4.51 -0.18 -2.82
N LEU A 29 -3.45 0.58 -3.13
CA LEU A 29 -2.90 1.59 -2.23
C LEU A 29 -3.88 2.74 -1.97
N PHE A 30 -4.55 3.22 -3.03
CA PHE A 30 -5.64 4.19 -2.94
C PHE A 30 -6.76 3.69 -2.03
N PHE A 31 -7.23 2.45 -2.23
CA PHE A 31 -8.27 1.86 -1.40
C PHE A 31 -7.84 1.82 0.07
N GLY A 32 -6.62 1.35 0.35
CA GLY A 32 -6.09 1.33 1.70
C GLY A 32 -6.00 2.72 2.34
N SER A 33 -5.38 3.68 1.66
CA SER A 33 -5.06 4.97 2.29
C SER A 33 -6.19 6.00 2.24
N GLU A 34 -7.03 5.99 1.21
CA GLU A 34 -8.14 6.96 1.10
C GLU A 34 -9.44 6.41 1.68
N ILE A 35 -9.73 5.13 1.47
CA ILE A 35 -11.02 4.53 1.82
C ILE A 35 -10.98 3.80 3.15
N VAL A 36 -9.97 2.95 3.36
CA VAL A 36 -9.87 2.17 4.62
C VAL A 36 -9.48 3.08 5.79
N LEU A 37 -8.51 3.98 5.60
CA LEU A 37 -8.12 4.95 6.63
C LEU A 37 -9.02 6.19 6.69
N TRP A 38 -9.96 6.33 5.75
CA TRP A 38 -10.89 7.45 5.66
C TRP A 38 -10.21 8.82 5.72
N ALA A 39 -9.38 9.14 4.73
CA ALA A 39 -8.62 10.39 4.66
C ALA A 39 -9.49 11.60 4.24
N ASN A 40 -10.69 11.71 4.82
CA ASN A 40 -11.71 12.72 4.53
C ASN A 40 -12.07 12.84 3.03
N PRO A 41 -12.50 11.75 2.37
CA PRO A 41 -12.79 11.75 0.94
C PRO A 41 -13.91 12.74 0.54
N SER A 42 -14.81 13.09 1.46
CA SER A 42 -15.95 13.97 1.16
C SER A 42 -15.59 15.45 1.02
N SER A 43 -14.43 15.86 1.54
CA SER A 43 -13.99 17.26 1.53
C SER A 43 -13.23 17.69 0.26
N ARG A 44 -12.83 16.72 -0.58
CA ARG A 44 -11.91 16.96 -1.70
C ARG A 44 -12.62 17.37 -2.97
N GLU A 45 -12.07 18.35 -3.66
CA GLU A 45 -12.55 18.76 -4.97
C GLU A 45 -12.17 17.74 -6.06
N LEU A 46 -12.82 17.82 -7.22
CA LEU A 46 -12.52 16.92 -8.34
C LEU A 46 -11.05 17.05 -8.80
N GLN A 47 -10.48 18.25 -8.75
CA GLN A 47 -9.10 18.51 -9.15
C GLN A 47 -8.11 17.80 -8.23
N ASP A 48 -8.38 17.82 -6.92
CA ASP A 48 -7.60 17.06 -5.94
C ASP A 48 -7.62 15.58 -6.27
N TRP A 49 -8.78 15.02 -6.57
CA TRP A 49 -8.91 13.60 -6.90
C TRP A 49 -8.06 13.19 -8.11
N VAL A 50 -7.94 14.06 -9.11
CA VAL A 50 -7.06 13.82 -10.27
C VAL A 50 -5.60 13.81 -9.83
N LEU A 51 -5.16 14.80 -9.04
CA LEU A 51 -3.78 14.86 -8.53
C LEU A 51 -3.44 13.65 -7.64
N ILE A 52 -4.38 13.23 -6.79
CA ILE A 52 -4.25 12.06 -5.91
C ILE A 52 -4.13 10.78 -6.74
N ALA A 53 -4.98 10.61 -7.77
CA ALA A 53 -4.91 9.45 -8.65
C ALA A 53 -3.57 9.37 -9.39
N ILE A 54 -3.06 10.51 -9.88
CA ILE A 54 -1.73 10.61 -10.50
C ILE A 54 -0.64 10.24 -9.50
N ALA A 55 -0.72 10.75 -8.26
CA ALA A 55 0.24 10.46 -7.20
C ALA A 55 0.28 8.96 -6.85
N TYR A 56 -0.88 8.32 -6.71
CA TYR A 56 -0.95 6.87 -6.45
C TYR A 56 -0.39 6.03 -7.59
N LEU A 57 -0.63 6.43 -8.85
CA LEU A 57 -0.04 5.75 -10.00
C LEU A 57 1.47 5.93 -10.06
N ALA A 58 1.98 7.13 -9.75
CA ALA A 58 3.41 7.40 -9.68
C ALA A 58 4.08 6.60 -8.54
N LEU A 59 3.47 6.61 -7.35
CA LEU A 59 3.93 5.85 -6.20
C LEU A 59 3.94 4.35 -6.47
N SER A 60 2.85 3.77 -6.97
CA SER A 60 2.80 2.33 -7.26
C SER A 60 3.87 1.92 -8.28
N THR A 61 4.08 2.78 -9.28
CA THR A 61 5.10 2.58 -10.32
C THR A 61 6.51 2.61 -9.72
N LEU A 62 6.79 3.56 -8.83
CA LEU A 62 8.07 3.65 -8.12
C LEU A 62 8.27 2.47 -7.16
N LEU A 63 7.24 2.07 -6.39
CA LEU A 63 7.34 0.97 -5.44
C LEU A 63 7.58 -0.36 -6.13
N LEU A 64 6.92 -0.64 -7.26
CA LEU A 64 7.20 -1.83 -8.06
C LEU A 64 8.62 -1.82 -8.62
N ASP A 65 9.12 -0.66 -9.08
CA ASP A 65 10.54 -0.52 -9.46
C ASP A 65 11.45 -0.82 -8.29
N VAL A 66 11.16 -0.26 -7.10
CA VAL A 66 11.94 -0.46 -5.88
C VAL A 66 11.96 -1.93 -5.47
N ILE A 67 10.80 -2.60 -5.43
CA ILE A 67 10.67 -4.01 -5.06
C ILE A 67 11.53 -4.88 -5.98
N GLN A 68 11.49 -4.65 -7.30
CA GLN A 68 12.27 -5.44 -8.26
C GLN A 68 13.75 -5.06 -8.26
N ARG A 69 14.08 -3.76 -8.33
CA ARG A 69 15.45 -3.25 -8.45
C ARG A 69 16.29 -3.57 -7.22
N TYR A 70 15.72 -3.41 -6.02
CA TYR A 70 16.40 -3.71 -4.76
C TYR A 70 16.14 -5.15 -4.30
N ARG A 71 15.52 -5.96 -5.15
CA ARG A 71 15.30 -7.39 -4.98
C ARG A 71 14.71 -7.73 -3.61
N ILE A 72 13.59 -7.12 -3.27
CA ILE A 72 12.87 -7.39 -2.02
C ILE A 72 12.35 -8.84 -2.03
N ARG A 73 12.71 -9.65 -1.02
CA ARG A 73 12.52 -11.13 -1.04
C ARG A 73 11.61 -11.69 0.04
N ASN A 74 11.29 -10.89 1.05
CA ASN A 74 10.55 -11.31 2.23
C ASN A 74 9.59 -10.22 2.71
N LEU A 75 8.69 -10.57 3.62
CA LEU A 75 7.69 -9.64 4.15
C LEU A 75 8.33 -8.49 4.94
N SER A 76 9.51 -8.71 5.54
CA SER A 76 10.30 -7.68 6.22
C SER A 76 10.75 -6.56 5.27
N GLY A 77 11.30 -6.90 4.11
CA GLY A 77 11.64 -5.90 3.10
C GLY A 77 10.39 -5.25 2.49
N LEU A 78 9.29 -6.01 2.34
CA LEU A 78 8.02 -5.44 1.89
C LEU A 78 7.47 -4.41 2.88
N LEU A 79 7.64 -4.67 4.19
CA LEU A 79 7.27 -3.74 5.25
C LEU A 79 8.09 -2.44 5.19
N PHE A 80 9.39 -2.51 4.90
CA PHE A 80 10.19 -1.30 4.63
C PHE A 80 9.72 -0.51 3.41
N VAL A 81 9.39 -1.19 2.31
CA VAL A 81 8.79 -0.54 1.13
C VAL A 81 7.44 0.11 1.48
N SER A 82 6.67 -0.52 2.35
CA SER A 82 5.39 0.01 2.83
C SER A 82 5.58 1.25 3.70
N GLY A 83 6.63 1.28 4.53
CA GLY A 83 7.01 2.47 5.31
C GLY A 83 7.48 3.62 4.42
N LEU A 84 8.28 3.32 3.38
CA LEU A 84 8.69 4.30 2.38
C LEU A 84 7.48 4.88 1.64
N TYR A 85 6.53 4.04 1.23
CA TYR A 85 5.25 4.49 0.69
C TYR A 85 4.52 5.40 1.66
N ALA A 86 4.38 5.00 2.92
CA ALA A 86 3.61 5.76 3.90
C ALA A 86 4.20 7.15 4.13
N LEU A 87 5.52 7.25 4.22
CA LEU A 87 6.23 8.52 4.34
C LEU A 87 6.00 9.42 3.11
N LEU A 88 6.14 8.87 1.90
CA LEU A 88 5.92 9.62 0.66
C LEU A 88 4.44 10.03 0.49
N ALA A 89 3.50 9.14 0.77
CA ALA A 89 2.07 9.42 0.68
C ALA A 89 1.62 10.44 1.73
N SER A 90 2.19 10.40 2.94
CA SER A 90 1.95 11.39 3.98
C SER A 90 2.47 12.77 3.56
N LEU A 91 3.64 12.82 2.92
CA LEU A 91 4.23 14.07 2.45
C LEU A 91 3.49 14.66 1.23
N ILE A 92 3.03 13.82 0.30
CA ILE A 92 2.55 14.27 -1.03
C ILE A 92 1.02 14.29 -1.12
N ILE A 93 0.35 13.29 -0.54
CA ILE A 93 -1.08 13.05 -0.76
C ILE A 93 -1.90 13.57 0.42
N ASN A 94 -1.52 13.19 1.65
CA ASN A 94 -2.32 13.40 2.85
C ASN A 94 -1.60 14.20 3.96
N PRO A 95 -0.93 15.33 3.68
CA PRO A 95 -0.17 16.05 4.70
C PRO A 95 -1.07 16.57 5.83
N GLU A 96 -2.26 17.05 5.48
CA GLU A 96 -3.24 17.64 6.40
C GLU A 96 -3.65 16.68 7.51
N THR A 97 -3.82 15.40 7.18
CA THR A 97 -4.23 14.40 8.17
C THR A 97 -3.02 13.72 8.80
N THR A 98 -1.87 13.63 8.14
CA THR A 98 -0.75 12.85 8.66
C THR A 98 0.28 13.67 9.42
N LEU A 99 0.35 14.99 9.22
CA LEU A 99 1.39 15.87 9.77
C LEU A 99 0.85 16.98 10.69
N ILE A 100 -0.44 16.95 11.04
CA ILE A 100 -1.08 18.00 11.86
C ILE A 100 -0.53 18.11 13.30
N ASP A 101 -0.06 17.02 13.90
CA ASP A 101 0.37 16.97 15.31
C ASP A 101 1.63 16.09 15.45
N VAL A 102 2.73 16.58 14.87
CA VAL A 102 4.05 15.95 14.92
C VAL A 102 4.70 16.19 16.28
N PRO A 103 5.26 15.16 16.96
CA PRO A 103 5.65 13.83 16.43
C PRO A 103 4.60 12.73 16.56
N ARG A 104 3.49 12.97 17.26
CA ARG A 104 2.49 11.95 17.56
C ARG A 104 1.89 11.34 16.29
N THR A 105 1.56 12.14 15.28
CA THR A 105 0.96 11.63 14.03
C THR A 105 1.97 10.88 13.15
N ILE A 106 3.27 11.14 13.30
CA ILE A 106 4.31 10.32 12.63
C ILE A 106 4.24 8.88 13.16
N ALA A 107 4.20 8.70 14.48
CA ALA A 107 4.13 7.36 15.07
C ALA A 107 2.79 6.67 14.77
N THR A 108 1.68 7.38 14.98
CA THR A 108 0.33 6.79 14.93
C THR A 108 -0.25 6.67 13.52
N ARG A 109 -0.11 7.71 12.69
CA ARG A 109 -0.71 7.78 11.34
C ARG A 109 0.28 7.35 10.27
N VAL A 110 1.48 7.93 10.21
CA VAL A 110 2.45 7.65 9.13
C VAL A 110 3.07 6.25 9.27
N LEU A 111 3.88 6.06 10.31
CA LEU A 111 4.57 4.80 10.59
C LEU A 111 3.61 3.72 11.11
N GLY A 112 2.50 4.12 11.74
CA GLY A 112 1.44 3.23 12.19
C GLY A 112 0.47 2.87 11.07
N ALA A 113 -0.63 3.59 10.99
CA ALA A 113 -1.78 3.27 10.15
C ALA A 113 -1.45 3.14 8.65
N HIS A 114 -0.82 4.15 8.03
CA HIS A 114 -0.50 4.14 6.60
C HIS A 114 0.50 3.04 6.24
N THR A 115 1.54 2.84 7.06
CA THR A 115 2.51 1.75 6.83
C THR A 115 1.84 0.39 6.96
N PHE A 116 1.03 0.17 7.99
CA PHE A 116 0.32 -1.07 8.22
C PHE A 116 -0.62 -1.40 7.06
N VAL A 117 -1.44 -0.43 6.65
CA VAL A 117 -2.40 -0.62 5.56
C VAL A 117 -1.67 -0.84 4.24
N ALA A 118 -0.62 -0.09 3.93
CA ALA A 118 0.19 -0.34 2.73
C ALA A 118 0.80 -1.74 2.71
N TRP A 119 1.33 -2.19 3.85
CA TRP A 119 1.84 -3.54 4.01
C TRP A 119 0.76 -4.59 3.81
N MET A 120 -0.45 -4.37 4.33
CA MET A 120 -1.60 -5.23 4.05
C MET A 120 -1.96 -5.25 2.56
N MET A 121 -2.04 -4.09 1.90
CA MET A 121 -2.42 -3.99 0.48
C MET A 121 -1.40 -4.66 -0.43
N LEU A 122 -0.10 -4.45 -0.18
CA LEU A 122 0.97 -5.13 -0.93
C LEU A 122 1.03 -6.63 -0.61
N SER A 123 0.79 -7.04 0.64
CA SER A 123 0.70 -8.46 1.00
C SER A 123 -0.50 -9.12 0.33
N PHE A 124 -1.64 -8.43 0.27
CA PHE A 124 -2.84 -8.89 -0.43
C PHE A 124 -2.61 -9.04 -1.93
N MET A 125 -1.95 -8.06 -2.56
CA MET A 125 -1.48 -8.15 -3.95
C MET A 125 -0.65 -9.42 -4.17
N LEU A 126 0.32 -9.70 -3.30
CA LEU A 126 1.13 -10.91 -3.38
C LEU A 126 0.25 -12.15 -3.23
N ILE A 127 -0.61 -12.23 -2.20
CA ILE A 127 -1.45 -13.40 -1.93
C ILE A 127 -2.37 -13.72 -3.10
N LEU A 128 -3.03 -12.70 -3.67
CA LEU A 128 -3.86 -12.85 -4.86
C LEU A 128 -3.07 -13.33 -6.08
N SER A 129 -1.76 -13.09 -6.11
CA SER A 129 -0.88 -13.51 -7.19
C SER A 129 -0.31 -14.94 -7.05
N ASP A 130 -0.36 -15.57 -5.87
CA ASP A 130 0.24 -16.91 -5.62
C ASP A 130 -0.62 -18.10 -6.05
N GLY A 131 -1.90 -17.86 -6.30
CA GLY A 131 -2.88 -18.90 -6.58
C GLY A 131 -3.17 -19.83 -5.38
N PRO A 132 -3.79 -20.99 -5.63
CA PRO A 132 -4.27 -21.88 -4.58
C PRO A 132 -3.13 -22.73 -3.99
N ARG A 133 -2.28 -22.13 -3.15
CA ARG A 133 -1.58 -22.90 -2.12
C ARG A 133 -2.57 -23.13 -0.98
N ARG A 134 -2.96 -24.39 -0.78
CA ARG A 134 -4.12 -24.82 0.04
C ARG A 134 -4.21 -24.15 1.43
N LYS A 135 -3.08 -23.80 2.05
CA LYS A 135 -3.03 -23.18 3.38
C LYS A 135 -3.20 -21.65 3.39
N SER A 136 -2.75 -20.92 2.36
CA SER A 136 -2.85 -19.47 2.33
C SER A 136 -4.22 -18.97 1.87
N GLY A 137 -4.95 -19.77 1.10
CA GLY A 137 -6.26 -19.38 0.55
C GLY A 137 -7.34 -19.14 1.61
N VAL A 138 -7.36 -19.94 2.69
CA VAL A 138 -8.36 -19.82 3.77
C VAL A 138 -8.08 -18.63 4.69
N ALA A 139 -6.82 -18.20 4.82
CA ALA A 139 -6.47 -17.03 5.61
C ALA A 139 -7.02 -15.72 5.01
N VAL A 140 -7.20 -15.65 3.67
CA VAL A 140 -7.66 -14.45 2.97
C VAL A 140 -9.05 -13.97 3.45
N PRO A 141 -10.11 -14.80 3.44
CA PRO A 141 -11.42 -14.35 3.91
C PRO A 141 -11.43 -14.00 5.40
N ILE A 142 -10.63 -14.68 6.23
CA ILE A 142 -10.52 -14.37 7.66
C ILE A 142 -9.89 -13.01 7.88
N LEU A 143 -8.73 -12.75 7.24
CA LEU A 143 -8.07 -11.46 7.32
C LEU A 143 -8.93 -10.34 6.73
N SER A 144 -9.67 -10.64 5.66
CA SER A 144 -10.63 -9.70 5.06
C SER A 144 -11.78 -9.38 6.00
N ALA A 145 -12.30 -10.36 6.74
CA ALA A 145 -13.33 -10.16 7.75
C ALA A 145 -12.84 -9.25 8.89
N ILE A 146 -11.63 -9.50 9.42
CA ILE A 146 -11.01 -8.70 10.48
C ILE A 146 -10.76 -7.26 9.99
N ALA A 147 -10.18 -7.11 8.80
CA ALA A 147 -9.94 -5.80 8.21
C ALA A 147 -11.24 -5.04 7.93
N GLY A 148 -12.29 -5.76 7.47
CA GLY A 148 -13.62 -5.20 7.27
C GLY A 148 -14.22 -4.68 8.57
N PHE A 149 -14.22 -5.50 9.62
CA PHE A 149 -14.68 -5.11 10.95
C PHE A 149 -13.97 -3.84 11.45
N GLY A 150 -12.63 -3.83 11.41
CA GLY A 150 -11.83 -2.67 11.81
C GLY A 150 -12.13 -1.43 10.97
N TRP A 151 -12.33 -1.59 9.66
CA TRP A 151 -12.72 -0.51 8.75
C TRP A 151 -14.07 0.11 9.14
N GLY A 152 -15.08 -0.70 9.44
CA GLY A 152 -16.39 -0.21 9.86
C GLY A 152 -16.35 0.63 11.14
N VAL A 153 -15.64 0.15 12.16
CA VAL A 153 -15.40 0.89 13.42
C VAL A 153 -14.63 2.18 13.13
N TRP A 154 -13.54 2.09 12.36
CA TRP A 154 -12.67 3.22 12.05
C TRP A 154 -13.43 4.34 11.33
N VAL A 155 -14.13 4.04 10.23
CA VAL A 155 -14.85 5.05 9.43
C VAL A 155 -15.93 5.77 10.23
N ARG A 156 -16.62 5.06 11.14
CA ARG A 156 -17.69 5.67 11.93
C ARG A 156 -17.15 6.67 12.95
N TYR A 157 -16.06 6.34 13.64
CA TYR A 157 -15.62 7.07 14.82
C TYR A 157 -14.37 7.94 14.61
N PHE A 158 -13.45 7.56 13.72
CA PHE A 158 -12.23 8.32 13.47
C PHE A 158 -12.46 9.77 13.03
N PRO A 159 -13.42 10.08 12.13
CA PRO A 159 -13.62 11.46 11.67
C PRO A 159 -14.05 12.42 12.79
N LEU A 160 -14.75 11.90 13.81
CA LEU A 160 -15.18 12.65 14.99
C LEU A 160 -14.00 12.97 15.91
N GLU A 161 -13.06 12.03 16.06
CA GLU A 161 -11.87 12.19 16.91
C GLU A 161 -10.79 13.04 16.24
N ALA A 162 -10.69 12.98 14.91
CA ALA A 162 -9.70 13.72 14.14
C ALA A 162 -10.13 15.16 13.81
N ASP A 163 -11.31 15.60 14.27
CA ASP A 163 -11.95 16.89 13.91
C ASP A 163 -12.02 17.16 12.40
N THR A 164 -11.94 16.10 11.58
CA THR A 164 -11.94 16.24 10.11
C THR A 164 -13.34 16.49 9.58
N THR A 165 -14.37 16.03 10.29
CA THR A 165 -15.77 16.30 9.98
C THR A 165 -16.61 16.39 11.25
N ARG A 166 -17.52 17.36 11.30
CA ARG A 166 -18.48 17.50 12.43
C ARG A 166 -19.63 16.47 12.40
N ALA A 167 -19.72 15.64 11.35
CA ALA A 167 -20.82 14.71 11.13
C ALA A 167 -20.32 13.26 11.05
N VAL A 168 -21.13 12.34 11.59
CA VAL A 168 -20.91 10.90 11.45
C VAL A 168 -21.09 10.53 9.98
N VAL A 169 -20.10 9.82 9.42
CA VAL A 169 -20.18 9.28 8.06
C VAL A 169 -21.29 8.24 8.02
N SER A 170 -22.27 8.37 7.12
CA SER A 170 -23.35 7.39 7.00
C SER A 170 -22.84 6.05 6.44
N LEU A 171 -23.54 4.95 6.76
CA LEU A 171 -23.21 3.61 6.25
C LEU A 171 -23.27 3.56 4.72
N GLU A 172 -24.25 4.24 4.13
CA GLU A 172 -24.43 4.36 2.68
C GLU A 172 -23.25 5.08 2.04
N THR A 173 -22.73 6.12 2.69
CA THR A 173 -21.54 6.85 2.22
C THR A 173 -20.30 5.96 2.30
N MET A 174 -20.12 5.23 3.41
CA MET A 174 -19.01 4.29 3.58
C MET A 174 -19.03 3.21 2.48
N LEU A 175 -20.17 2.53 2.30
CA LEU A 175 -20.31 1.46 1.31
C LEU A 175 -20.28 2.00 -0.13
N GLY A 176 -20.92 3.14 -0.39
CA GLY A 176 -20.96 3.78 -1.71
C GLY A 176 -19.60 4.25 -2.20
N ARG A 177 -18.65 4.52 -1.30
CA ARG A 177 -17.25 4.81 -1.64
C ARG A 177 -16.39 3.54 -1.70
N GLY A 178 -16.61 2.59 -0.80
CA GLY A 178 -15.80 1.37 -0.72
C GLY A 178 -16.08 0.34 -1.82
N VAL A 179 -17.35 -0.04 -2.02
CA VAL A 179 -17.74 -1.13 -2.93
C VAL A 179 -17.30 -0.88 -4.38
N PRO A 180 -17.47 0.32 -4.97
CA PRO A 180 -17.02 0.56 -6.34
C PRO A 180 -15.51 0.38 -6.53
N VAL A 181 -14.70 0.80 -5.55
CA VAL A 181 -13.24 0.66 -5.61
C VAL A 181 -12.85 -0.81 -5.50
N ILE A 182 -13.47 -1.58 -4.59
CA ILE A 182 -13.26 -3.03 -4.50
C ILE A 182 -13.60 -3.72 -5.82
N PHE A 183 -14.72 -3.34 -6.46
CA PHE A 183 -15.11 -3.89 -7.75
C PHE A 183 -14.08 -3.54 -8.85
N ALA A 184 -13.59 -2.30 -8.89
CA ALA A 184 -12.55 -1.90 -9.84
C ALA A 184 -11.22 -2.67 -9.61
N ILE A 185 -10.83 -2.94 -8.36
CA ILE A 185 -9.68 -3.80 -8.02
C ILE A 185 -9.88 -5.21 -8.58
N LEU A 186 -11.08 -5.78 -8.44
CA LEU A 186 -11.41 -7.10 -8.97
C LEU A 186 -11.36 -7.14 -10.50
N VAL A 187 -11.92 -6.13 -11.18
CA VAL A 187 -11.91 -6.04 -12.65
C VAL A 187 -10.46 -5.99 -13.17
N LEU A 188 -9.62 -5.13 -12.60
CA LEU A 188 -8.20 -5.05 -12.98
C LEU A 188 -7.46 -6.36 -12.69
N PHE A 189 -7.74 -7.01 -11.57
CA PHE A 189 -7.18 -8.33 -11.26
C PHE A 189 -7.56 -9.39 -12.32
N ILE A 190 -8.82 -9.43 -12.75
CA ILE A 190 -9.28 -10.36 -13.80
C ILE A 190 -8.58 -10.06 -15.14
N ILE A 191 -8.45 -8.78 -15.52
CA ILE A 191 -7.72 -8.36 -16.72
C ILE A 191 -6.26 -8.81 -16.64
N LEU A 192 -5.60 -8.59 -15.50
CA LEU A 192 -4.20 -9.00 -15.29
C LEU A 192 -4.03 -10.50 -15.37
N PHE A 193 -4.81 -11.26 -14.62
CA PHE A 193 -4.74 -12.71 -14.61
C PHE A 193 -4.81 -13.30 -16.03
N ARG A 194 -5.72 -12.79 -16.87
CA ARG A 194 -5.87 -13.25 -18.26
C ARG A 194 -4.65 -12.99 -19.14
N ASN A 195 -3.85 -11.95 -18.84
CA ASN A 195 -2.79 -11.45 -19.72
C ASN A 195 -1.37 -11.56 -19.15
N THR A 196 -1.21 -11.96 -17.88
CA THR A 196 0.10 -11.96 -17.17
C THR A 196 1.10 -13.01 -17.66
N LYS A 197 0.68 -14.00 -18.45
CA LYS A 197 1.58 -15.02 -19.03
C LYS A 197 2.71 -14.43 -19.89
N HIS A 198 2.53 -13.19 -20.36
CA HIS A 198 3.47 -12.53 -21.24
C HIS A 198 4.48 -11.65 -20.52
N ILE A 199 4.29 -11.36 -19.23
CA ILE A 199 5.17 -10.45 -18.48
C ILE A 199 6.07 -11.23 -17.51
N SER A 200 7.25 -10.67 -17.30
CA SER A 200 8.20 -11.03 -16.26
C SER A 200 8.22 -9.94 -15.18
N ALA A 201 8.79 -10.24 -14.02
CA ALA A 201 8.96 -9.22 -12.98
C ALA A 201 9.94 -8.10 -13.42
N ASP A 202 10.88 -8.40 -14.32
CA ASP A 202 11.81 -7.42 -14.87
C ASP A 202 11.12 -6.36 -15.74
N ASP A 203 9.97 -6.66 -16.34
CA ASP A 203 9.17 -5.70 -17.10
C ASP A 203 8.56 -4.59 -16.21
N LEU A 204 8.49 -4.82 -14.90
CA LEU A 204 8.03 -3.81 -13.93
C LEU A 204 9.12 -2.79 -13.60
N ARG A 205 10.40 -3.14 -13.83
CA ARG A 205 11.55 -2.28 -13.58
C ARG A 205 11.56 -1.10 -14.55
N LEU A 206 11.73 0.11 -14.03
CA LEU A 206 11.79 1.33 -14.81
C LEU A 206 13.17 1.54 -15.42
N VAL A 207 13.19 1.91 -16.69
CA VAL A 207 14.38 2.51 -17.30
C VAL A 207 14.67 3.86 -16.64
N PRO A 208 15.94 4.31 -16.60
CA PRO A 208 16.33 5.53 -15.88
C PRO A 208 15.48 6.77 -16.22
N MET A 209 15.20 6.99 -17.51
CA MET A 209 14.38 8.12 -17.97
C MET A 209 12.95 8.10 -17.40
N LEU A 210 12.28 6.94 -17.40
CA LEU A 210 10.95 6.80 -16.82
C LEU A 210 10.97 6.98 -15.31
N ARG A 211 12.02 6.50 -14.62
CA ARG A 211 12.16 6.74 -13.18
C ARG A 211 12.28 8.23 -12.87
N PHE A 212 13.12 8.93 -13.61
CA PHE A 212 13.27 10.38 -13.47
C PHE A 212 11.95 11.11 -13.74
N GLY A 213 11.21 10.71 -14.78
CA GLY A 213 9.88 11.24 -15.07
C GLY A 213 8.87 11.01 -13.93
N VAL A 214 8.85 9.81 -13.33
CA VAL A 214 7.99 9.51 -12.17
C VAL A 214 8.35 10.39 -10.97
N VAL A 215 9.65 10.59 -10.70
CA VAL A 215 10.11 11.48 -9.63
C VAL A 215 9.70 12.93 -9.91
N ILE A 216 9.84 13.42 -11.14
CA ILE A 216 9.36 14.77 -11.52
C ILE A 216 7.86 14.90 -11.29
N ILE A 217 7.06 13.90 -11.70
CA ILE A 217 5.61 13.91 -11.48
C ILE A 217 5.30 13.99 -9.97
N MET A 218 5.98 13.19 -9.16
CA MET A 218 5.80 13.22 -7.69
C MET A 218 6.17 14.56 -7.09
N VAL A 219 7.29 15.16 -7.51
CA VAL A 219 7.70 16.51 -7.07
C VAL A 219 6.70 17.57 -7.55
N GLY A 220 6.20 17.45 -8.78
CA GLY A 220 5.17 18.34 -9.32
C GLY A 220 3.87 18.28 -8.51
N VAL A 221 3.39 17.08 -8.19
CA VAL A 221 2.21 16.92 -7.32
C VAL A 221 2.49 17.48 -5.92
N PHE A 222 3.67 17.22 -5.35
CA PHE A 222 4.06 17.80 -4.06
C PHE A 222 4.01 19.32 -4.08
N VAL A 223 4.60 19.97 -5.09
CA VAL A 223 4.60 21.43 -5.23
C VAL A 223 3.18 21.98 -5.42
N LEU A 224 2.36 21.34 -6.23
CA LEU A 224 0.96 21.76 -6.47
C LEU A 224 0.08 21.61 -5.22
N ARG A 225 0.41 20.69 -4.32
CA ARG A 225 -0.31 20.46 -3.06
C ARG A 225 0.41 21.04 -1.85
N PHE A 226 1.52 21.75 -2.06
CA PHE A 226 2.31 22.30 -0.96
C PHE A 226 1.56 23.49 -0.38
N ASP A 227 1.15 23.35 0.88
CA ASP A 227 0.59 24.43 1.67
C ASP A 227 1.36 24.50 2.99
N SER A 228 2.04 25.62 3.22
CA SER A 228 2.88 25.88 4.39
C SER A 228 2.16 25.69 5.72
N THR A 229 0.82 25.76 5.74
CA THR A 229 0.04 25.54 6.97
C THR A 229 0.12 24.09 7.47
N PHE A 230 0.39 23.11 6.59
CA PHE A 230 0.44 21.68 6.95
C PHE A 230 1.85 21.13 7.14
N TYR A 231 2.89 21.93 6.89
CA TYR A 231 4.28 21.51 7.03
C TYR A 231 5.02 22.35 8.08
N PRO A 232 4.89 22.03 9.38
CA PRO A 232 5.84 22.53 10.37
C PRO A 232 7.26 22.16 9.94
N ASP A 233 8.22 23.09 10.01
CA ASP A 233 9.59 22.88 9.52
C ASP A 233 10.22 21.58 10.06
N ALA A 234 9.95 21.26 11.33
CA ALA A 234 10.39 20.03 11.97
C ALA A 234 9.80 18.76 11.34
N ALA A 235 8.52 18.78 10.96
CA ALA A 235 7.83 17.63 10.37
C ALA A 235 8.45 17.26 9.02
N PHE A 236 8.69 18.25 8.15
CA PHE A 236 9.32 18.04 6.86
C PHE A 236 10.72 17.44 7.00
N GLY A 237 11.54 17.98 7.92
CA GLY A 237 12.89 17.47 8.20
C GLY A 237 12.89 16.03 8.72
N ILE A 238 11.99 15.69 9.65
CA ILE A 238 11.87 14.33 10.19
C ILE A 238 11.43 13.35 9.09
N VAL A 239 10.36 13.66 8.35
CA VAL A 239 9.83 12.76 7.31
C VAL A 239 10.86 12.55 6.20
N THR A 240 11.53 13.61 5.76
CA THR A 240 12.60 13.52 4.75
C THR A 240 13.76 12.66 5.23
N SER A 241 14.19 12.83 6.49
CA SER A 241 15.24 12.00 7.08
C SER A 241 14.86 10.52 7.13
N LEU A 242 13.60 10.22 7.49
CA LEU A 242 13.06 8.86 7.49
C LEU A 242 12.94 8.27 6.09
N ILE A 243 12.59 9.07 5.07
CA ILE A 243 12.58 8.65 3.66
C ILE A 243 13.98 8.26 3.22
N VAL A 244 14.99 9.09 3.51
CA VAL A 244 16.40 8.80 3.20
C VAL A 244 16.84 7.54 3.91
N PHE A 245 16.56 7.41 5.22
CA PHE A 245 16.88 6.21 5.99
C PHE A 245 16.25 4.94 5.40
N ALA A 246 14.94 4.96 5.14
CA ALA A 246 14.24 3.82 4.55
C ALA A 246 14.78 3.48 3.14
N GLY A 247 15.10 4.51 2.35
CA GLY A 247 15.72 4.36 1.04
C GLY A 247 17.11 3.70 1.11
N LEU A 248 17.94 4.12 2.07
CA LEU A 248 19.26 3.51 2.32
C LEU A 248 19.14 2.05 2.73
N VAL A 249 18.23 1.73 3.65
CA VAL A 249 17.97 0.35 4.08
C VAL A 249 17.57 -0.53 2.90
N VAL A 250 16.68 -0.04 2.03
CA VAL A 250 16.28 -0.76 0.81
C VAL A 250 17.45 -0.86 -0.17
N TRP A 251 18.29 0.17 -0.29
CA TRP A 251 19.50 0.17 -1.12
C TRP A 251 20.48 -0.94 -0.72
N PHE A 252 20.74 -1.12 0.58
CA PHE A 252 21.60 -2.20 1.08
C PHE A 252 21.09 -3.61 0.76
N GLN A 253 19.78 -3.80 0.57
CA GLN A 253 19.22 -5.11 0.21
C GLN A 253 19.54 -5.55 -1.23
N ALA A 254 20.01 -4.66 -2.11
CA ALA A 254 20.24 -4.96 -3.53
C ALA A 254 21.39 -5.94 -3.81
N GLN A 255 22.33 -6.14 -2.89
CA GLN A 255 23.65 -6.76 -3.16
C GLN A 255 23.62 -8.29 -3.41
N THR A 256 22.46 -8.90 -3.63
CA THR A 256 22.30 -10.35 -3.56
C THR A 256 21.59 -10.90 -4.78
N GLN A 257 22.11 -12.00 -5.35
CA GLN A 257 21.62 -12.59 -6.61
C GLN A 257 20.33 -13.44 -6.49
N ARG A 258 19.64 -13.42 -5.36
CA ARG A 258 18.44 -14.27 -5.14
C ARG A 258 17.19 -13.72 -5.83
N ARG A 259 16.23 -14.61 -6.11
CA ARG A 259 14.90 -14.28 -6.68
C ARG A 259 14.10 -13.36 -5.75
N THR A 260 13.41 -12.38 -6.34
CA THR A 260 12.55 -11.40 -5.65
C THR A 260 11.19 -12.00 -5.26
N LEU A 261 10.39 -11.27 -4.48
CA LEU A 261 9.00 -11.62 -4.20
C LEU A 261 8.15 -11.66 -5.49
N LEU A 262 8.40 -10.74 -6.42
CA LEU A 262 7.67 -10.65 -7.68
C LEU A 262 8.02 -11.79 -8.64
N ASP A 263 9.30 -12.19 -8.70
CA ASP A 263 9.75 -13.34 -9.52
C ASP A 263 9.02 -14.65 -9.14
N ARG A 264 8.59 -14.78 -7.89
CA ARG A 264 7.88 -15.97 -7.40
C ARG A 264 6.39 -15.97 -7.72
N ARG A 265 5.83 -14.79 -8.03
CA ARG A 265 4.39 -14.53 -8.12
C ARG A 265 3.95 -14.09 -9.52
N ILE A 266 4.89 -13.84 -10.42
CA ILE A 266 4.64 -13.53 -11.83
C ILE A 266 5.14 -14.72 -12.68
N PRO A 267 4.30 -15.32 -13.56
CA PRO A 267 2.94 -14.91 -13.89
C PRO A 267 1.92 -15.17 -12.76
N ILE A 268 0.87 -14.34 -12.72
CA ILE A 268 -0.18 -14.42 -11.69
C ILE A 268 -0.92 -15.74 -11.80
N ARG A 269 -1.09 -16.42 -10.67
CA ARG A 269 -1.96 -17.58 -10.54
C ARG A 269 -3.21 -17.15 -9.77
N PRO A 270 -4.42 -17.35 -10.32
CA PRO A 270 -5.63 -16.80 -9.72
C PRO A 270 -5.97 -17.58 -8.45
N LEU A 271 -6.45 -16.88 -7.44
CA LEU A 271 -7.10 -17.52 -6.30
C LEU A 271 -8.41 -18.20 -6.76
N PHE A 272 -8.83 -19.24 -6.05
CA PHE A 272 -10.12 -19.88 -6.30
C PHE A 272 -11.25 -18.83 -6.21
N PRO A 273 -12.05 -18.60 -7.27
CA PRO A 273 -13.00 -17.48 -7.32
C PRO A 273 -13.96 -17.39 -6.13
N PRO A 274 -14.50 -18.50 -5.58
CA PRO A 274 -15.31 -18.46 -4.36
C PRO A 274 -14.60 -17.84 -3.16
N LEU A 275 -13.28 -18.01 -3.02
CA LEU A 275 -12.52 -17.36 -1.94
C LEU A 275 -12.41 -15.85 -2.14
N ILE A 276 -12.32 -15.39 -3.39
CA ILE A 276 -12.30 -13.95 -3.70
C ILE A 276 -13.67 -13.34 -3.34
N VAL A 277 -14.75 -13.97 -3.79
CA VAL A 277 -16.12 -13.55 -3.47
C VAL A 277 -16.34 -13.56 -1.97
N LEU A 278 -15.96 -14.65 -1.28
CA LEU A 278 -16.07 -14.76 0.18
C LEU A 278 -15.26 -13.67 0.89
N SER A 279 -14.06 -13.35 0.42
CA SER A 279 -13.23 -12.29 1.02
C SER A 279 -13.87 -10.91 0.87
N MET A 280 -14.43 -10.62 -0.31
CA MET A 280 -15.15 -9.37 -0.57
C MET A 280 -16.40 -9.27 0.30
N THR A 281 -17.23 -10.31 0.33
CA THR A 281 -18.47 -10.33 1.12
C THR A 281 -18.19 -10.26 2.62
N SER A 282 -17.13 -10.93 3.09
CA SER A 282 -16.72 -10.88 4.50
C SER A 282 -16.18 -9.50 4.88
N PHE A 283 -15.38 -8.86 4.03
CA PHE A 283 -14.89 -7.50 4.26
C PHE A 283 -16.05 -6.50 4.35
N THR A 284 -16.95 -6.50 3.36
CA THR A 284 -18.08 -5.55 3.34
C THR A 284 -19.10 -5.86 4.43
N GLY A 285 -19.42 -7.13 4.65
CA GLY A 285 -20.39 -7.58 5.65
C GLY A 285 -19.92 -7.28 7.06
N LEU A 286 -18.68 -7.65 7.41
CA LEU A 286 -18.14 -7.32 8.73
C LEU A 286 -17.84 -5.84 8.89
N GLY A 287 -17.57 -5.11 7.80
CA GLY A 287 -17.53 -3.64 7.83
C GLY A 287 -18.85 -3.03 8.24
N ALA A 288 -19.97 -3.50 7.69
CA ALA A 288 -21.30 -3.04 8.11
C ALA A 288 -21.59 -3.39 9.58
N VAL A 289 -21.18 -4.59 10.04
CA VAL A 289 -21.31 -4.99 11.45
C VAL A 289 -20.48 -4.11 12.37
N GLY A 290 -19.19 -3.92 12.07
CA GLY A 290 -18.29 -3.07 12.85
C GLY A 290 -18.77 -1.61 12.89
N TYR A 291 -19.30 -1.11 11.77
CA TYR A 291 -19.95 0.19 11.71
C TYR A 291 -21.18 0.26 12.63
N GLY A 292 -22.01 -0.79 12.69
CA GLY A 292 -23.22 -0.80 13.51
C GLY A 292 -22.98 -0.81 15.02
N LEU A 293 -21.83 -1.29 15.49
CA LEU A 293 -21.51 -1.41 16.91
C LEU A 293 -21.31 -0.05 17.60
N PRO A 294 -21.67 0.07 18.90
CA PRO A 294 -21.31 1.25 19.71
C PRO A 294 -19.79 1.36 19.87
N ARG A 295 -19.29 2.57 20.14
CA ARG A 295 -17.85 2.84 20.35
C ARG A 295 -17.29 2.00 21.50
N GLU A 296 -18.06 1.85 22.56
CA GLU A 296 -17.70 1.06 23.73
C GLU A 296 -18.52 -0.23 23.78
N VAL A 297 -17.84 -1.36 23.88
CA VAL A 297 -18.45 -2.70 24.02
C VAL A 297 -17.85 -3.37 25.25
N ILE A 298 -18.66 -3.59 26.29
CA ILE A 298 -18.23 -4.25 27.55
C ILE A 298 -17.02 -3.52 28.17
N GLY A 299 -17.06 -2.19 28.26
CA GLY A 299 -15.97 -1.40 28.86
C GLY A 299 -14.76 -1.15 27.96
N VAL A 300 -14.79 -1.62 26.71
CA VAL A 300 -13.66 -1.49 25.76
C VAL A 300 -14.02 -0.51 24.65
N ASP A 301 -13.30 0.62 24.57
CA ASP A 301 -13.37 1.56 23.43
C ASP A 301 -12.68 0.94 22.20
N LEU A 302 -13.47 0.54 21.22
CA LEU A 302 -12.99 -0.11 20.00
C LEU A 302 -12.08 0.81 19.16
N LEU A 303 -12.34 2.12 19.13
CA LEU A 303 -11.50 3.07 18.40
C LEU A 303 -10.15 3.23 19.10
N ALA A 304 -10.15 3.28 20.43
CA ALA A 304 -8.92 3.34 21.22
C ALA A 304 -8.07 2.08 21.01
N VAL A 305 -8.68 0.89 20.93
CA VAL A 305 -7.97 -0.36 20.60
C VAL A 305 -7.32 -0.29 19.22
N LEU A 306 -8.05 0.12 18.19
CA LEU A 306 -7.50 0.25 16.83
C LEU A 306 -6.36 1.28 16.76
N THR A 307 -6.55 2.44 17.40
CA THR A 307 -5.53 3.49 17.46
C THR A 307 -4.30 3.02 18.24
N GLY A 308 -4.51 2.30 19.34
CA GLY A 308 -3.44 1.69 20.13
C GLY A 308 -2.66 0.66 19.31
N MET A 309 -3.34 -0.18 18.53
CA MET A 309 -2.68 -1.12 17.61
C MET A 309 -1.81 -0.42 16.57
N PHE A 310 -2.32 0.65 15.93
CA PHE A 310 -1.51 1.43 14.98
C PHE A 310 -0.32 2.12 15.65
N THR A 311 -0.50 2.63 16.87
CA THR A 311 0.57 3.25 17.64
C THR A 311 1.66 2.25 17.99
N ILE A 312 1.28 1.09 18.54
CA ILE A 312 2.20 -0.01 18.86
C ILE A 312 2.94 -0.43 17.60
N PHE A 313 2.21 -0.64 16.50
CA PHE A 313 2.82 -1.01 15.23
C PHE A 313 3.86 0.03 14.80
N GLY A 314 3.48 1.32 14.75
CA GLY A 314 4.33 2.41 14.30
C GLY A 314 5.60 2.62 15.12
N ILE A 315 5.56 2.32 16.42
CA ILE A 315 6.74 2.37 17.30
C ILE A 315 7.62 1.13 17.12
N VAL A 316 7.02 -0.06 16.99
CA VAL A 316 7.74 -1.33 17.09
C VAL A 316 8.35 -1.78 15.76
N TRP A 317 7.67 -1.53 14.63
CA TRP A 317 8.05 -2.19 13.38
C TRP A 317 9.42 -1.72 12.88
N LEU A 318 9.73 -0.43 12.91
CA LEU A 318 10.96 0.11 12.35
C LEU A 318 12.21 -0.41 13.11
N PRO A 319 12.26 -0.37 14.46
CA PRO A 319 13.34 -1.01 15.21
C PRO A 319 13.44 -2.51 14.96
N LEU A 320 12.31 -3.22 14.97
CA LEU A 320 12.27 -4.67 14.82
C LEU A 320 12.87 -5.10 13.47
N VAL A 321 12.44 -4.48 12.37
CA VAL A 321 12.94 -4.87 11.05
C VAL A 321 14.39 -4.42 10.87
N SER A 322 14.82 -3.30 11.46
CA SER A 322 16.22 -2.87 11.46
C SER A 322 17.14 -3.91 12.12
N VAL A 323 16.73 -4.47 13.27
CA VAL A 323 17.46 -5.55 13.95
C VAL A 323 17.52 -6.81 13.07
N ILE A 324 16.39 -7.21 12.47
CA ILE A 324 16.35 -8.39 11.58
C ILE A 324 17.31 -8.22 10.40
N LEU A 325 17.34 -7.04 9.78
CA LEU A 325 18.25 -6.77 8.66
C LEU A 325 19.71 -6.71 9.10
N GLY A 326 20.01 -6.12 10.26
CA GLY A 326 21.35 -6.11 10.84
C GLY A 326 21.88 -7.52 11.07
N ILE A 327 21.06 -8.41 11.65
CA ILE A 327 21.41 -9.83 11.83
C ILE A 327 21.64 -10.51 10.47
N GLN A 328 20.78 -10.26 9.48
CA GLN A 328 20.93 -10.86 8.14
C GLN A 328 22.18 -10.36 7.41
N ALA A 329 22.56 -9.10 7.59
CA ALA A 329 23.77 -8.53 7.02
C ALA A 329 25.01 -9.13 7.69
N PHE A 330 25.03 -9.20 9.02
CA PHE A 330 26.11 -9.82 9.78
C PHE A 330 26.32 -11.29 9.39
N GLN A 331 25.23 -12.08 9.30
CA GLN A 331 25.29 -13.47 8.86
C GLN A 331 25.81 -13.63 7.42
N GLN A 332 25.60 -12.66 6.55
CA GLN A 332 26.15 -12.69 5.18
C GLN A 332 27.65 -12.41 5.18
N GLN A 333 28.11 -11.48 6.02
CA GLN A 333 29.53 -11.14 6.14
C GLN A 333 30.34 -12.31 6.72
N VAL A 334 29.86 -12.94 7.80
CA VAL A 334 30.55 -14.11 8.39
C VAL A 334 30.70 -15.22 7.35
N ARG A 335 29.65 -15.51 6.56
CA ARG A 335 29.71 -16.54 5.51
C ARG A 335 30.64 -16.20 4.35
N SER A 336 30.98 -14.94 4.13
CA SER A 336 31.93 -14.55 3.08
C SER A 336 33.39 -14.61 3.55
N GLU A 337 33.65 -14.59 4.86
CA GLU A 337 35.00 -14.72 5.42
C GLU A 337 35.43 -16.20 5.56
N ASP A 338 34.47 -17.13 5.63
CA ASP A 338 34.73 -18.58 5.68
C ASP A 338 35.09 -19.21 4.29
N ILE A 339 35.15 -18.42 3.21
CA ILE A 339 35.42 -18.88 1.82
C ILE A 339 36.77 -18.36 1.34
#